data_AF-A0A0F7U407-F1
#
_entry.id   AF-A0A0F7U407-F1
#
_cell.length_a   1.000
_cell.length_b   1.000
_cell.length_c   1.000
_cell.angle_alpha   90.00
_cell.angle_beta   90.00
_cell.angle_gamma   90.00
#
_symmetry.space_group_name_H-M   'P 1'
#
loop_
_entity.id
_entity.type
_entity.pdbx_description
1 polymer ?
#
loop_
_entity_poly.entity_id
_entity_poly.type
_entity_poly.pdbx_seq_one_letter_code
_entity_poly.pdbx_strand_id
1 'polypeptide(L)'
;MNGIFPADLTVYLVLAPIVAYIFYTHRWSGFLPWFYLGVFCLVRIIGGILGIHDSDGLPANIIQAVGLMHLILAVDGLVHEGRVYRNPSSSSLLGWSVIVVTTNIMFVAVALTITGSLFIYEGHPRSGSYAEWKAGIVLTSVGWAIQVLWSLFSLLPSNGVKGTAGYHGGTALLQGAFVTLIFIAVRVIYGLVYVFTGRRDLSPIYGSLAVRVVLMFLPEVLAAVTMIVVGLRTRHLRQIKRAPRSHGVGA
;
A
#
# COMPACT_ATOMS: atom_id res chain seq x y z
N MET A 1 -18.26 -20.22 10.45
CA MET A 1 -17.05 -19.58 11.00
C MET A 1 -16.28 -18.95 9.84
N ASN A 2 -16.10 -17.62 9.86
CA ASN A 2 -15.38 -16.89 8.82
C ASN A 2 -13.87 -17.16 8.94
N GLY A 3 -13.37 -18.21 8.29
CA GLY A 3 -11.95 -18.60 8.30
C GLY A 3 -10.97 -17.54 7.74
N ILE A 4 -11.49 -16.43 7.21
CA ILE A 4 -10.69 -15.32 6.70
C ILE A 4 -9.87 -14.61 7.79
N PHE A 5 -10.40 -14.46 9.01
CA PHE A 5 -9.69 -13.77 10.09
C PHE A 5 -8.50 -14.58 10.64
N PRO A 6 -8.66 -15.89 10.95
CA PRO A 6 -7.51 -16.74 11.27
C PRO A 6 -6.46 -16.81 10.14
N ALA A 7 -6.90 -16.85 8.88
CA ALA A 7 -5.99 -16.88 7.73
C ALA A 7 -5.20 -15.57 7.60
N ASP A 8 -5.87 -14.42 7.74
CA ASP A 8 -5.24 -13.10 7.73
C ASP A 8 -4.21 -12.98 8.85
N LEU A 9 -4.59 -13.31 10.08
CA LEU A 9 -3.68 -13.34 11.22
C LEU A 9 -2.45 -14.22 10.96
N THR A 10 -2.66 -15.44 10.50
CA THR A 10 -1.57 -16.40 10.27
C THR A 10 -0.59 -15.89 9.21
N VAL A 11 -1.08 -15.39 8.09
CA VAL A 11 -0.24 -14.87 7.01
C VAL A 11 0.57 -13.67 7.49
N TYR A 12 -0.07 -12.69 8.13
CA TYR A 12 0.65 -11.47 8.52
C TYR A 12 1.58 -11.67 9.72
N LEU A 13 1.33 -12.65 10.59
CA LEU A 13 2.30 -13.07 11.61
C LEU A 13 3.58 -13.66 10.99
N VAL A 14 3.47 -14.36 9.86
CA VAL A 14 4.63 -14.90 9.12
C VAL A 14 5.36 -13.79 8.36
N LEU A 15 4.61 -12.86 7.74
CA LEU A 15 5.20 -11.78 6.95
C LEU A 15 5.84 -10.69 7.82
N ALA A 16 5.30 -10.39 9.00
CA ALA A 16 5.76 -9.28 9.83
C ALA A 16 7.25 -9.36 10.24
N PRO A 17 7.80 -10.51 10.67
CA PRO A 17 9.24 -10.64 10.91
C PRO A 17 10.10 -10.36 9.68
N ILE A 18 9.64 -10.76 8.50
CA ILE A 18 10.35 -10.52 7.23
C ILE A 18 10.32 -9.02 6.90
N VAL A 19 9.18 -8.36 7.07
CA VAL A 19 9.05 -6.91 6.89
C VAL A 19 9.93 -6.16 7.88
N ALA A 20 9.97 -6.58 9.15
CA ALA A 20 10.85 -6.01 10.15
C ALA A 20 12.32 -6.14 9.74
N TYR A 21 12.74 -7.32 9.25
CA TYR A 21 14.09 -7.52 8.72
C TYR A 21 14.41 -6.59 7.54
N ILE A 22 13.48 -6.43 6.58
CA ILE A 22 13.66 -5.50 5.44
C ILE A 22 13.77 -4.05 5.93
N PHE A 23 12.91 -3.65 6.87
CA PHE A 23 12.93 -2.33 7.49
C PHE A 23 14.28 -2.04 8.15
N TYR A 24 14.80 -2.99 8.96
CA TYR A 24 16.11 -2.86 9.59
C TYR A 24 17.27 -2.77 8.58
N THR A 25 17.19 -3.50 7.47
CA THR A 25 18.25 -3.51 6.45
C THR A 25 18.28 -2.23 5.60
N HIS A 26 17.13 -1.70 5.21
CA HIS A 26 17.04 -0.46 4.41
C HIS A 26 17.24 0.82 5.24
N ARG A 27 16.87 0.78 6.53
CA ARG A 27 17.08 1.86 7.51
C ARG A 27 16.61 3.23 6.96
N TRP A 28 17.36 4.30 7.18
CA TRP A 28 16.96 5.68 6.86
C TRP A 28 16.82 6.01 5.36
N SER A 29 17.41 5.24 4.45
CA SER A 29 17.34 5.56 3.01
C SER A 29 16.07 5.06 2.32
N GLY A 30 15.36 4.11 2.95
CA GLY A 30 14.12 3.51 2.46
C GLY A 30 13.05 3.47 3.53
N PHE A 31 13.08 4.37 4.51
CA PHE A 31 12.21 4.29 5.69
C PHE A 31 10.72 4.21 5.33
N LEU A 32 10.26 5.07 4.41
CA LEU A 32 8.85 5.22 4.02
C LEU A 32 8.16 3.92 3.59
N PRO A 33 8.61 3.20 2.54
CA PRO A 33 7.91 2.00 2.07
C PRO A 33 7.81 0.93 3.14
N TRP A 34 8.91 0.69 3.84
CA TRP A 34 9.00 -0.40 4.82
C TRP A 34 8.28 -0.07 6.13
N PHE A 35 8.25 1.21 6.52
CA PHE A 35 7.46 1.69 7.65
C PHE A 35 5.97 1.44 7.39
N TYR A 36 5.44 1.93 6.26
CA TYR A 36 4.03 1.77 5.95
C TYR A 36 3.64 0.31 5.70
N LEU A 37 4.52 -0.52 5.12
CA LEU A 37 4.30 -1.96 5.01
C LEU A 37 4.28 -2.65 6.39
N GLY A 38 5.13 -2.19 7.33
CA GLY A 38 5.13 -2.65 8.71
C GLY A 38 3.83 -2.30 9.42
N VAL A 39 3.39 -1.04 9.33
CA VAL A 39 2.10 -0.59 9.89
C VAL A 39 0.94 -1.37 9.27
N PHE A 40 0.96 -1.60 7.95
CA PHE A 40 -0.02 -2.45 7.27
C PHE A 40 -0.11 -3.85 7.90
N CYS A 41 1.03 -4.53 8.10
CA CYS A 41 1.06 -5.85 8.73
C CYS A 41 0.54 -5.81 10.17
N LEU A 42 0.88 -4.78 10.95
CA LEU A 42 0.40 -4.62 12.32
C LEU A 42 -1.13 -4.43 12.37
N VAL A 43 -1.65 -3.56 11.52
CA VAL A 43 -3.10 -3.31 11.39
C VAL A 43 -3.82 -4.62 11.04
N ARG A 44 -3.24 -5.45 10.16
CA ARG A 44 -3.78 -6.76 9.80
C ARG A 44 -3.77 -7.77 10.93
N ILE A 45 -2.67 -7.88 11.67
CA ILE A 45 -2.59 -8.74 12.84
C ILE A 45 -3.66 -8.35 13.87
N ILE A 46 -3.79 -7.05 14.17
CA ILE A 46 -4.81 -6.55 15.09
C ILE A 46 -6.23 -6.86 14.57
N GLY A 47 -6.47 -6.67 13.28
CA GLY A 47 -7.75 -7.00 12.63
C GLY A 47 -8.10 -8.47 12.67
N GLY A 48 -7.12 -9.34 12.44
CA GLY A 48 -7.26 -10.79 12.53
C GLY A 48 -7.59 -11.24 13.95
N ILE A 49 -6.90 -10.70 14.96
CA ILE A 49 -7.19 -10.99 16.39
C ILE A 49 -8.62 -10.55 16.74
N LEU A 50 -8.99 -9.31 16.41
CA LEU A 50 -10.32 -8.79 16.73
C LEU A 50 -11.42 -9.56 15.99
N GLY A 51 -11.23 -9.90 14.72
CA GLY A 51 -12.20 -10.64 13.92
C GLY A 51 -12.37 -12.11 14.31
N ILE A 52 -11.45 -12.70 15.08
CA ILE A 52 -11.61 -14.03 15.68
C ILE A 52 -12.59 -13.97 16.87
N HIS A 53 -12.52 -12.90 17.68
CA HIS A 53 -13.37 -12.72 18.85
C HIS A 53 -14.74 -12.14 18.50
N ASP A 54 -14.79 -11.22 17.52
CA ASP A 54 -16.01 -10.55 17.07
C ASP A 54 -15.97 -10.37 15.53
N SER A 55 -16.46 -11.39 14.82
CA SER A 55 -16.38 -11.45 13.36
C SER A 55 -17.34 -10.49 12.64
N ASP A 56 -18.37 -10.03 13.34
CA ASP A 56 -19.40 -9.13 12.82
C ASP A 56 -19.22 -7.70 13.37
N GLY A 57 -18.23 -7.52 14.25
CA GLY A 57 -17.91 -6.26 14.89
C GLY A 57 -17.48 -5.16 13.93
N LEU A 58 -17.97 -3.97 14.24
CA LEU A 58 -17.53 -2.67 13.73
C LEU A 58 -15.99 -2.52 13.61
N PRO A 59 -15.15 -2.99 14.57
CA PRO A 59 -13.70 -2.82 14.49
C PRO A 59 -13.06 -3.59 13.32
N ALA A 60 -13.57 -4.78 12.97
CA ALA A 60 -13.03 -5.59 11.89
C ALA A 60 -13.20 -4.92 10.51
N ASN A 61 -14.30 -4.20 10.32
CA ASN A 61 -14.59 -3.45 9.09
C ASN A 61 -13.76 -2.18 8.96
N ILE A 62 -13.55 -1.47 10.07
CA ILE A 62 -12.67 -0.28 10.12
C ILE A 62 -11.23 -0.67 9.74
N ILE A 63 -10.73 -1.76 10.33
CA ILE A 63 -9.35 -2.21 10.12
C ILE A 63 -9.10 -2.61 8.67
N GLN A 64 -10.10 -3.18 8.02
CA GLN A 64 -10.05 -3.52 6.61
C GLN A 64 -9.94 -2.29 5.67
N ALA A 65 -10.63 -1.19 5.96
CA ALA A 65 -10.51 0.06 5.20
C ALA A 65 -9.14 0.74 5.42
N VAL A 66 -8.64 0.68 6.65
CA VAL A 66 -7.34 1.26 7.04
C VAL A 66 -6.17 0.56 6.36
N GLY A 67 -6.26 -0.74 6.10
CA GLY A 67 -5.19 -1.51 5.44
C GLY A 67 -4.84 -1.01 4.03
N LEU A 68 -5.84 -0.64 3.22
CA LEU A 68 -5.60 -0.22 1.83
C LEU A 68 -4.81 1.09 1.74
N MET A 69 -5.08 2.03 2.65
CA MET A 69 -4.31 3.27 2.77
C MET A 69 -2.83 2.98 2.99
N HIS A 70 -2.50 2.12 3.97
CA HIS A 70 -1.11 1.82 4.29
C HIS A 70 -0.38 1.14 3.13
N LEU A 71 -1.05 0.28 2.36
CA LEU A 71 -0.47 -0.30 1.15
C LEU A 71 -0.19 0.76 0.07
N ILE A 72 -1.12 1.68 -0.19
CA ILE A 72 -0.91 2.75 -1.17
C ILE A 72 0.25 3.66 -0.74
N LEU A 73 0.36 3.98 0.55
CA LEU A 73 1.47 4.76 1.10
C LEU A 73 2.80 4.00 1.10
N ALA A 74 2.76 2.67 1.27
CA ALA A 74 3.95 1.83 1.13
C ALA A 74 4.47 1.85 -0.32
N VAL A 75 3.57 1.76 -1.32
CA VAL A 75 3.91 1.93 -2.73
C VAL A 75 4.48 3.31 -3.02
N ASP A 76 3.90 4.36 -2.45
CA ASP A 76 4.38 5.73 -2.61
C ASP A 76 5.83 5.89 -2.13
N GLY A 77 6.12 5.34 -0.94
CA GLY A 77 7.48 5.25 -0.43
C GLY A 77 8.41 4.47 -1.36
N LEU A 78 7.93 3.39 -1.98
CA LEU A 78 8.72 2.54 -2.88
C LEU A 78 9.08 3.28 -4.17
N VAL A 79 8.11 4.03 -4.71
CA VAL A 79 8.31 4.90 -5.89
C VAL A 79 9.29 6.02 -5.55
N HIS A 80 9.14 6.66 -4.39
CA HIS A 80 10.06 7.69 -3.92
C HIS A 80 11.50 7.16 -3.82
N GLU A 81 11.70 6.02 -3.15
CA GLU A 81 13.02 5.40 -3.03
C GLU A 81 13.59 5.01 -4.41
N GLY A 82 12.78 4.39 -5.28
CA GLY A 82 13.17 4.02 -6.63
C GLY A 82 13.62 5.22 -7.48
N ARG A 83 12.92 6.35 -7.37
CA ARG A 83 13.29 7.60 -8.04
C ARG A 83 14.59 8.19 -7.52
N VAL A 84 14.81 8.17 -6.20
CA VAL A 84 16.05 8.69 -5.60
C VAL A 84 17.26 7.92 -6.12
N TYR A 85 17.14 6.60 -6.31
CA TYR A 85 18.22 5.80 -6.90
C TYR A 85 18.36 5.97 -8.41
N ARG A 86 17.26 6.14 -9.14
CA ARG A 86 17.25 6.27 -10.61
C ARG A 86 17.68 7.67 -11.07
N ASN A 87 17.23 8.72 -10.37
CA ASN A 87 17.45 10.11 -10.73
C ASN A 87 17.93 10.96 -9.52
N PRO A 88 19.23 10.92 -9.17
CA PRO A 88 19.77 11.64 -8.02
C PRO A 88 19.67 13.17 -8.13
N SER A 89 19.57 13.72 -9.35
CA SER A 89 19.43 15.16 -9.60
C SER A 89 17.98 15.64 -9.68
N SER A 90 17.00 14.73 -9.51
CA SER A 90 15.58 15.09 -9.44
C SER A 90 15.34 16.03 -8.25
N SER A 91 14.46 17.00 -8.43
CA SER A 91 14.03 17.88 -7.34
C SER A 91 13.41 17.05 -6.21
N SER A 92 14.04 17.07 -5.03
CA SER A 92 13.54 16.36 -3.85
C SER A 92 12.17 16.89 -3.42
N LEU A 93 11.92 18.20 -3.62
CA LEU A 93 10.66 18.87 -3.32
C LEU A 93 9.48 18.21 -4.03
N LEU A 94 9.57 17.94 -5.34
CA LEU A 94 8.48 17.32 -6.09
C LEU A 94 8.15 15.92 -5.57
N GLY A 95 9.18 15.13 -5.23
CA GLY A 95 9.01 13.81 -4.63
C GLY A 95 8.28 13.85 -3.29
N TRP A 96 8.64 14.80 -2.42
CA TRP A 96 7.99 14.98 -1.12
C TRP A 96 6.59 15.56 -1.23
N SER A 97 6.34 16.47 -2.19
CA SER A 97 5.00 17.01 -2.44
C SER A 97 4.00 15.90 -2.79
N VAL A 98 4.38 14.95 -3.63
CA VAL A 98 3.51 13.81 -3.98
C VAL A 98 3.21 12.94 -2.76
N ILE A 99 4.21 12.72 -1.89
CA ILE A 99 4.01 11.97 -0.64
C ILE A 99 2.98 12.67 0.25
N VAL A 100 3.16 13.98 0.48
CA VAL A 100 2.26 14.76 1.33
C VAL A 100 0.85 14.77 0.77
N VAL A 101 0.69 15.02 -0.54
CA VAL A 101 -0.62 15.05 -1.21
C VAL A 101 -1.31 13.69 -1.11
N THR A 102 -0.60 12.60 -1.45
CA THR A 102 -1.15 11.24 -1.40
C THR A 102 -1.55 10.87 0.02
N THR A 103 -0.72 11.18 1.01
CA THR A 103 -1.00 10.91 2.44
C THR A 103 -2.27 11.63 2.90
N ASN A 104 -2.42 12.92 2.57
CA ASN A 104 -3.60 13.68 2.96
C ASN A 104 -4.87 13.15 2.28
N ILE A 105 -4.80 12.83 0.97
CA ILE A 105 -5.94 12.24 0.24
C ILE A 105 -6.34 10.91 0.88
N MET A 106 -5.38 10.03 1.16
CA MET A 106 -5.68 8.72 1.76
C MET A 106 -6.25 8.84 3.18
N PHE A 107 -5.76 9.80 3.98
CA PHE A 107 -6.30 10.06 5.31
C PHE A 107 -7.77 10.50 5.24
N VAL A 108 -8.09 11.46 4.37
CA VAL A 108 -9.48 11.92 4.17
C VAL A 108 -10.36 10.79 3.64
N ALA A 109 -9.86 10.00 2.69
CA ALA A 109 -10.58 8.87 2.11
C ALA A 109 -10.95 7.81 3.17
N VAL A 110 -10.00 7.46 4.03
CA VAL A 110 -10.22 6.51 5.14
C VAL A 110 -11.17 7.09 6.17
N ALA A 111 -11.00 8.36 6.56
CA ALA A 111 -11.89 9.02 7.53
C ALA A 111 -13.35 8.98 7.06
N LEU A 112 -13.63 9.38 5.81
CA LEU A 112 -14.98 9.35 5.24
C LEU A 112 -15.53 7.93 5.10
N THR A 113 -14.68 6.96 4.74
CA THR A 113 -15.09 5.54 4.64
C THR A 113 -15.50 5.02 6.02
N ILE A 114 -14.71 5.32 7.05
CA ILE A 114 -14.98 4.91 8.43
C ILE A 114 -16.26 5.57 8.93
N THR A 115 -16.35 6.91 8.94
CA THR A 115 -17.53 7.62 9.46
C THR A 115 -18.80 7.21 8.73
N GLY A 116 -18.75 7.15 7.40
CA GLY A 116 -19.89 6.75 6.59
C GLY A 116 -20.34 5.32 6.89
N SER A 117 -19.39 4.38 7.04
CA SER A 117 -19.72 2.99 7.37
C SER A 117 -20.27 2.85 8.80
N LEU A 118 -19.70 3.55 9.78
CA LEU A 118 -20.11 3.52 11.19
C LEU A 118 -21.59 3.86 11.36
N PHE A 119 -22.01 5.00 10.81
CA PHE A 119 -23.40 5.45 10.93
C PHE A 119 -24.41 4.54 10.21
N ILE A 120 -23.97 3.85 9.16
CA ILE A 120 -24.81 2.84 8.48
C ILE A 120 -24.95 1.60 9.37
N TYR A 121 -23.87 1.18 10.04
CA TYR A 121 -23.85 0.00 10.91
C TYR A 121 -24.63 0.18 12.21
N GLU A 122 -24.55 1.35 12.83
CA GLU A 122 -25.26 1.65 14.08
C GLU A 122 -26.78 1.78 13.90
N GLY A 123 -27.31 1.61 12.69
CA GLY A 123 -28.75 1.69 12.41
C GLY A 123 -29.33 3.10 12.47
N HIS A 124 -28.48 4.12 12.62
CA HIS A 124 -28.83 5.54 12.64
C HIS A 124 -28.22 6.28 11.45
N PRO A 125 -28.53 5.89 10.19
CA PRO A 125 -27.94 6.55 9.03
C PRO A 125 -28.37 8.01 8.98
N ARG A 126 -27.42 8.93 9.17
CA ARG A 126 -27.64 10.36 8.99
C ARG A 126 -27.84 10.66 7.51
N SER A 127 -28.55 11.76 7.20
CA SER A 127 -28.64 12.31 5.84
C SER A 127 -27.24 12.69 5.33
N GLY A 128 -26.52 11.74 4.73
CA GLY A 128 -25.14 11.92 4.27
C GLY A 128 -24.23 10.71 4.46
N SER A 129 -24.53 9.75 5.34
CA SER A 129 -23.61 8.64 5.66
C SER A 129 -23.27 7.76 4.46
N TYR A 130 -24.26 7.48 3.59
CA TYR A 130 -24.00 6.79 2.33
C TYR A 130 -23.15 7.62 1.37
N ALA A 131 -23.34 8.94 1.33
CA ALA A 131 -22.54 9.83 0.48
C ALA A 131 -21.08 9.91 0.97
N GLU A 132 -20.86 10.00 2.28
CA GLU A 132 -19.53 9.98 2.90
C GLU A 132 -18.79 8.69 2.58
N TRP A 133 -19.45 7.54 2.77
CA TRP A 133 -18.84 6.25 2.49
C TRP A 133 -18.49 6.09 0.99
N LYS A 134 -19.40 6.48 0.09
CA LYS A 134 -19.13 6.50 -1.35
C LYS A 134 -17.98 7.44 -1.71
N ALA A 135 -17.95 8.64 -1.11
CA ALA A 135 -16.89 9.61 -1.32
C ALA A 135 -15.53 9.07 -0.87
N GLY A 136 -15.47 8.36 0.27
CA GLY A 136 -14.23 7.70 0.73
C GLY A 136 -13.69 6.66 -0.25
N ILE A 137 -14.56 5.82 -0.83
CA ILE A 137 -14.16 4.83 -1.84
C ILE A 137 -13.71 5.49 -3.14
N VAL A 138 -14.42 6.53 -3.59
CA VAL A 138 -14.03 7.32 -4.78
C VAL A 138 -12.68 8.01 -4.56
N LEU A 139 -12.46 8.64 -3.41
CA LEU A 139 -11.18 9.29 -3.08
C LEU A 139 -10.03 8.29 -2.98
N THR A 140 -10.27 7.10 -2.43
CA THR A 140 -9.27 6.01 -2.43
C THR A 140 -8.87 5.64 -3.86
N SER A 141 -9.86 5.59 -4.77
CA SER A 141 -9.62 5.30 -6.18
C SER A 141 -8.83 6.41 -6.88
N VAL A 142 -9.09 7.67 -6.54
CA VAL A 142 -8.29 8.82 -6.99
C VAL A 142 -6.86 8.73 -6.47
N GLY A 143 -6.66 8.40 -5.19
CA GLY A 143 -5.34 8.21 -4.60
C GLY A 143 -4.53 7.11 -5.29
N TRP A 144 -5.18 5.98 -5.59
CA TRP A 144 -4.58 4.92 -6.40
C TRP A 144 -4.22 5.38 -7.82
N ALA A 145 -5.11 6.10 -8.51
CA ALA A 145 -4.88 6.59 -9.87
C ALA A 145 -3.71 7.58 -9.93
N ILE A 146 -3.63 8.52 -8.96
CA ILE A 146 -2.48 9.41 -8.78
C ILE A 146 -1.20 8.59 -8.64
N GLN A 147 -1.23 7.51 -7.87
CA GLN A 147 -0.05 6.69 -7.66
C GLN A 147 0.38 5.90 -8.92
N VAL A 148 -0.57 5.43 -9.72
CA VAL A 148 -0.29 4.81 -11.02
C VAL A 148 0.37 5.82 -11.96
N LEU A 149 -0.21 7.02 -12.09
CA LEU A 149 0.33 8.09 -12.93
C LEU A 149 1.72 8.52 -12.47
N TRP A 150 1.91 8.66 -11.16
CA TRP A 150 3.20 9.02 -10.58
C TRP A 150 4.26 7.95 -10.81
N SER A 151 3.89 6.67 -10.66
CA SER A 151 4.77 5.54 -10.98
C SER A 151 5.16 5.54 -12.46
N LEU A 152 4.23 5.82 -13.38
CA LEU A 152 4.49 5.90 -14.83
C LEU A 152 5.42 7.05 -15.16
N PHE A 153 5.15 8.23 -14.61
CA PHE A 153 6.02 9.38 -14.75
C PHE A 153 7.43 9.11 -14.21
N SER A 154 7.55 8.32 -13.16
CA SER A 154 8.84 7.90 -12.57
C SER A 154 9.64 6.94 -13.46
N LEU A 155 9.01 6.24 -14.40
CA LEU A 155 9.68 5.37 -15.38
C LEU A 155 10.20 6.11 -16.60
N LEU A 156 9.80 7.37 -16.82
CA LEU A 156 10.26 8.16 -17.95
C LEU A 156 11.80 8.26 -17.99
N PRO A 157 12.38 8.62 -19.16
CA PRO A 157 13.82 8.69 -19.33
C PRO A 157 14.46 9.52 -18.21
N SER A 158 15.37 8.88 -17.48
CA SER A 158 16.09 9.52 -16.40
C SER A 158 17.44 9.99 -16.90
N ASN A 159 17.88 11.15 -16.38
CA ASN A 159 19.22 11.69 -16.57
C ASN A 159 20.29 10.88 -15.80
N GLY A 160 19.91 9.83 -15.06
CA GLY A 160 20.83 8.93 -14.39
C GLY A 160 21.67 8.11 -15.38
N VAL A 161 22.92 7.82 -14.99
CA VAL A 161 23.83 6.99 -15.79
C VAL A 161 23.27 5.57 -15.88
N LYS A 162 22.73 5.24 -17.06
CA LYS A 162 22.24 3.90 -17.41
C LYS A 162 23.40 2.90 -17.24
N GLY A 163 23.15 1.80 -16.53
CA GLY A 163 24.15 0.75 -16.30
C GLY A 163 24.69 0.69 -14.86
N THR A 164 24.51 1.73 -14.04
CA THR A 164 24.91 1.67 -12.63
C THR A 164 24.01 0.71 -11.83
N ALA A 165 24.56 0.06 -10.81
CA ALA A 165 23.78 -0.83 -9.96
C ALA A 165 22.64 -0.11 -9.22
N GLY A 166 22.78 1.19 -8.94
CA GLY A 166 21.71 2.05 -8.42
C GLY A 166 20.54 2.22 -9.39
N TYR A 167 20.81 2.39 -10.69
CA TYR A 167 19.77 2.50 -11.72
C TYR A 167 18.96 1.20 -11.87
N HIS A 168 19.63 0.05 -11.89
CA HIS A 168 18.97 -1.25 -11.95
C HIS A 168 18.12 -1.52 -10.69
N GLY A 169 18.67 -1.19 -9.52
CA GLY A 169 17.96 -1.29 -8.25
C GLY A 169 16.73 -0.40 -8.16
N GLY A 170 16.86 0.88 -8.53
CA GLY A 170 15.74 1.82 -8.58
C GLY A 170 14.66 1.41 -9.57
N THR A 171 15.06 0.81 -10.70
CA THR A 171 14.11 0.27 -11.69
C THR A 171 13.40 -0.98 -11.16
N ALA A 172 14.09 -1.86 -10.41
CA ALA A 172 13.45 -3.00 -9.76
C ALA A 172 12.43 -2.57 -8.68
N LEU A 173 12.74 -1.51 -7.92
CA LEU A 173 11.79 -0.90 -6.97
C LEU A 173 10.53 -0.38 -7.68
N LEU A 174 10.71 0.35 -8.80
CA LEU A 174 9.58 0.86 -9.60
C LEU A 174 8.77 -0.28 -10.23
N GLN A 175 9.40 -1.31 -10.80
CA GLN A 175 8.69 -2.49 -11.31
C GLN A 175 7.89 -3.19 -10.21
N GLY A 176 8.48 -3.32 -9.01
CA GLY A 176 7.79 -3.80 -7.82
C GLY A 176 6.56 -2.98 -7.46
N ALA A 177 6.67 -1.65 -7.52
CA ALA A 177 5.55 -0.74 -7.30
C ALA A 177 4.40 -0.99 -8.30
N PHE A 178 4.70 -1.18 -9.59
CA PHE A 178 3.67 -1.48 -10.60
C PHE A 178 2.96 -2.80 -10.35
N VAL A 179 3.69 -3.87 -10.08
CA VAL A 179 3.09 -5.17 -9.79
C VAL A 179 2.20 -5.07 -8.55
N THR A 180 2.65 -4.35 -7.53
CA THR A 180 1.87 -4.08 -6.32
C THR A 180 0.60 -3.28 -6.62
N LEU A 181 0.69 -2.25 -7.48
CA LEU A 181 -0.46 -1.43 -7.89
C LEU A 181 -1.51 -2.20 -8.68
N ILE A 182 -1.11 -3.23 -9.45
CA ILE A 182 -2.05 -4.11 -10.16
C ILE A 182 -2.89 -4.89 -9.15
N PHE A 183 -2.28 -5.45 -8.11
CA PHE A 183 -3.02 -6.15 -7.06
C PHE A 183 -3.92 -5.19 -6.27
N ILE A 184 -3.43 -3.99 -5.94
CA ILE A 184 -4.26 -2.95 -5.31
C ILE A 184 -5.44 -2.56 -6.22
N ALA A 185 -5.26 -2.53 -7.54
CA ALA A 185 -6.31 -2.19 -8.50
C ALA A 185 -7.51 -3.15 -8.38
N VAL A 186 -7.28 -4.45 -8.20
CA VAL A 186 -8.36 -5.44 -8.00
C VAL A 186 -9.24 -5.03 -6.82
N ARG A 187 -8.63 -4.65 -5.69
CA ARG A 187 -9.34 -4.23 -4.48
C ARG A 187 -10.10 -2.91 -4.66
N VAL A 188 -9.47 -1.94 -5.33
CA VAL A 188 -10.06 -0.62 -5.62
C VAL A 188 -11.26 -0.74 -6.56
N ILE A 189 -11.11 -1.48 -7.66
CA ILE A 189 -12.17 -1.73 -8.64
C ILE A 189 -13.33 -2.47 -7.98
N TYR A 190 -13.05 -3.48 -7.16
CA TYR A 190 -14.08 -4.18 -6.39
C TYR A 190 -14.88 -3.22 -5.50
N GLY A 191 -14.20 -2.32 -4.78
CA GLY A 191 -14.85 -1.28 -3.98
C GLY A 191 -15.75 -0.34 -4.79
N LEU A 192 -15.28 0.12 -5.96
CA LEU A 192 -16.07 0.96 -6.87
C LEU A 192 -17.30 0.21 -7.40
N VAL A 193 -17.11 -1.02 -7.91
CA VAL A 193 -18.21 -1.82 -8.45
C VAL A 193 -19.28 -2.01 -7.40
N TYR A 194 -18.91 -2.31 -6.15
CA TYR A 194 -19.87 -2.47 -5.07
C TYR A 194 -20.67 -1.17 -4.80
N VAL A 195 -19.98 -0.04 -4.70
CA VAL A 195 -20.59 1.28 -4.46
C VAL A 195 -21.59 1.70 -5.55
N PHE A 196 -21.25 1.43 -6.82
CA PHE A 196 -22.07 1.85 -7.96
C PHE A 196 -23.18 0.84 -8.30
N THR A 197 -22.97 -0.46 -8.07
CA THR A 197 -24.00 -1.47 -8.35
C THR A 197 -24.97 -1.68 -7.20
N GLY A 198 -24.58 -1.39 -5.95
CA GLY A 198 -25.43 -1.59 -4.76
C GLY A 198 -25.84 -3.06 -4.52
N ARG A 199 -25.22 -4.01 -5.22
CA ARG A 199 -25.55 -5.43 -5.14
C ARG A 199 -25.10 -6.01 -3.80
N ARG A 200 -26.03 -6.60 -3.04
CA ARG A 200 -25.75 -7.22 -1.73
C ARG A 200 -24.76 -8.39 -1.82
N ASP A 201 -24.79 -9.14 -2.92
CA ASP A 201 -23.91 -10.29 -3.17
C ASP A 201 -22.44 -9.92 -3.33
N LEU A 202 -22.18 -8.66 -3.72
CA LEU A 202 -20.85 -8.08 -3.87
C LEU A 202 -20.42 -7.31 -2.62
N SER A 203 -21.20 -7.32 -1.54
CA SER A 203 -20.83 -6.55 -0.36
C SER A 203 -19.54 -7.09 0.28
N PRO A 204 -18.60 -6.21 0.67
CA PRO A 204 -17.37 -6.60 1.39
C PRO A 204 -17.63 -7.28 2.73
N ILE A 205 -18.88 -7.23 3.18
CA ILE A 205 -19.35 -7.60 4.50
C ILE A 205 -20.23 -8.85 4.42
N TYR A 206 -21.33 -8.78 3.65
CA TYR A 206 -22.33 -9.85 3.50
C TYR A 206 -22.14 -10.67 2.23
N GLY A 207 -21.18 -10.31 1.37
CA GLY A 207 -20.87 -11.05 0.15
C GLY A 207 -20.26 -12.40 0.49
N SER A 208 -20.26 -13.30 -0.51
CA SER A 208 -19.75 -14.66 -0.30
C SER A 208 -18.30 -14.65 0.21
N LEU A 209 -17.96 -15.65 1.03
CA LEU A 209 -16.61 -15.83 1.53
C LEU A 209 -15.59 -15.91 0.39
N ALA A 210 -15.95 -16.55 -0.73
CA ALA A 210 -15.11 -16.63 -1.92
C ALA A 210 -14.79 -15.23 -2.49
N VAL A 211 -15.79 -14.35 -2.59
CA VAL A 211 -15.61 -12.97 -3.07
C VAL A 211 -14.66 -12.20 -2.14
N ARG A 212 -14.86 -12.29 -0.82
CA ARG A 212 -14.02 -11.62 0.17
C ARG A 212 -12.57 -12.15 0.16
N VAL A 213 -12.39 -13.45 -0.03
CA VAL A 213 -11.05 -14.04 -0.13
C VAL A 213 -10.35 -13.60 -1.42
N VAL A 214 -11.01 -13.70 -2.57
CA VAL A 214 -10.39 -13.49 -3.89
C VAL A 214 -10.23 -12.01 -4.24
N LEU A 215 -11.19 -11.15 -3.89
CA LEU A 215 -11.19 -9.74 -4.28
C LEU A 215 -10.67 -8.79 -3.21
N MET A 216 -10.45 -9.30 -1.99
CA MET A 216 -9.99 -8.48 -0.89
C MET A 216 -8.74 -9.02 -0.21
N PHE A 217 -8.79 -10.22 0.38
CA PHE A 217 -7.64 -10.77 1.08
C PHE A 217 -6.46 -11.10 0.16
N LEU A 218 -6.69 -11.87 -0.91
CA LEU A 218 -5.64 -12.36 -1.80
C LEU A 218 -4.84 -11.23 -2.48
N PRO A 219 -5.46 -10.18 -3.06
CA PRO A 219 -4.71 -9.11 -3.70
C PRO A 219 -3.81 -8.36 -2.72
N GLU A 220 -4.27 -8.16 -1.48
CA GLU A 220 -3.51 -7.47 -0.45
C GLU A 220 -2.29 -8.29 0.03
N VAL A 221 -2.45 -9.60 0.15
CA VAL A 221 -1.33 -10.52 0.44
C VAL A 221 -0.33 -10.53 -0.71
N LEU A 222 -0.80 -10.63 -1.96
CA LEU A 222 0.08 -10.63 -3.13
C LEU A 222 0.83 -9.29 -3.28
N ALA A 223 0.18 -8.17 -2.97
CA ALA A 223 0.81 -6.86 -2.89
C ALA A 223 1.93 -6.84 -1.84
N ALA A 224 1.66 -7.29 -0.61
CA ALA A 224 2.65 -7.35 0.46
C ALA A 224 3.83 -8.26 0.13
N VAL A 225 3.57 -9.47 -0.41
CA VAL A 225 4.60 -10.41 -0.84
C VAL A 225 5.46 -9.82 -1.95
N THR A 226 4.85 -9.14 -2.92
CA THR A 226 5.59 -8.45 -3.99
C THR A 226 6.56 -7.42 -3.42
N MET A 227 6.08 -6.57 -2.50
CA MET A 227 6.93 -5.58 -1.83
C MET A 227 8.05 -6.24 -1.02
N ILE A 228 7.78 -7.34 -0.33
CA ILE A 228 8.78 -8.11 0.42
C ILE A 228 9.86 -8.66 -0.53
N VAL A 229 9.48 -9.29 -1.63
CA VAL A 229 10.42 -9.86 -2.62
C VAL A 229 11.31 -8.77 -3.19
N VAL A 230 10.73 -7.62 -3.54
CA VAL A 230 11.45 -6.47 -4.07
C VAL A 230 12.41 -5.91 -3.01
N GLY A 231 11.95 -5.72 -1.78
CA GLY A 231 12.78 -5.27 -0.66
C GLY A 231 13.97 -6.20 -0.40
N LEU A 232 13.75 -7.52 -0.37
CA LEU A 232 14.85 -8.48 -0.21
C LEU A 232 15.87 -8.39 -1.35
N ARG A 233 15.42 -8.16 -2.59
CA ARG A 233 16.31 -7.99 -3.75
C ARG A 233 17.09 -6.67 -3.71
N THR A 234 16.51 -5.60 -3.19
CA THR A 234 17.09 -4.25 -3.23
C THR A 234 17.95 -3.90 -2.01
N ARG A 235 18.02 -4.79 -1.01
CA ARG A 235 18.77 -4.57 0.24
C ARG A 235 20.24 -4.19 0.07
N HIS A 236 20.88 -4.61 -1.02
CA HIS A 236 22.31 -4.35 -1.26
C HIS A 236 22.61 -2.98 -1.86
N LEU A 237 21.61 -2.25 -2.37
CA LEU A 237 21.81 -0.98 -3.06
C LEU A 237 22.46 0.10 -2.17
N ARG A 238 22.29 -0.01 -0.85
CA ARG A 238 22.93 0.87 0.12
C ARG A 238 24.45 0.70 0.21
N GLN A 239 24.96 -0.53 0.08
CA GLN A 239 26.41 -0.78 0.14
C GLN A 239 27.11 -0.09 -1.03
N ILE A 240 26.43 -0.02 -2.17
CA ILE A 240 26.90 0.63 -3.39
C ILE A 240 26.91 2.16 -3.26
N LYS A 241 25.90 2.75 -2.61
CA LYS A 241 25.83 4.21 -2.35
C LYS A 241 26.92 4.70 -1.38
N ARG A 242 27.46 3.81 -0.53
CA ARG A 242 28.48 4.12 0.49
C ARG A 242 29.91 3.86 0.07
N ALA A 243 30.15 3.20 -1.06
CA ALA A 243 31.51 3.03 -1.57
C ALA A 243 32.13 4.42 -1.83
N PRO A 244 33.25 4.78 -1.18
CA PRO A 244 33.94 6.02 -1.50
C PRO A 244 34.27 6.01 -3.00
N ARG A 245 34.19 7.17 -3.66
CA ARG A 245 34.87 7.39 -4.93
C ARG A 245 36.39 7.33 -4.71
N SER A 246 36.94 6.17 -4.38
CA SER A 246 38.37 5.90 -4.51
C SER A 246 38.59 5.40 -5.92
N HIS A 247 38.76 6.33 -6.86
CA HIS A 247 39.62 6.25 -8.05
C HIS A 247 39.31 7.44 -8.95
N GLY A 248 40.09 8.50 -8.71
CA GLY A 248 40.08 9.74 -9.46
C GLY A 248 41.24 10.63 -9.04
N VAL A 249 42.39 10.02 -8.76
CA VAL A 249 43.70 10.68 -8.70
C VAL A 249 44.65 9.79 -9.49
N GLY A 250 45.23 10.34 -10.56
CA GLY A 250 46.38 9.77 -11.27
C GLY A 250 46.10 9.25 -12.67
N ALA A 251 46.04 10.16 -13.65
CA ALA A 251 46.96 10.22 -14.80
C ALA A 251 46.68 11.50 -15.59
#